data_AF-A0A260YRZ7-F1
#
_entry.id   AF-A0A260YRZ7-F1
#
_cell.length_a   1.000
_cell.length_b   1.000
_cell.length_c   1.000
_cell.angle_alpha   90.00
_cell.angle_beta   90.00
_cell.angle_gamma   90.00
#
_symmetry.space_group_name_H-M   'P 1'
#
loop_
_entity.id
_entity.type
_entity.pdbx_description
1 polymer ?
#
loop_
_entity_poly.entity_id
_entity_poly.type
_entity_poly.pdbx_seq_one_letter_code
_entity_poly.pdbx_strand_id
1 'polypeptide(L)' 'MIAVRTLFILALVFVMLFSTEAATGCVHKVLKSMRVICENVDNHSLLKKAHQCCKSSCSMDDMWALCHE' A
#
# COMPACT_ATOMS: atom_id res chain seq x y z
N MET A 1 -22.57 -27.32 -12.46
CA MET A 1 -21.11 -27.10 -12.29
C MET A 1 -20.63 -25.73 -12.78
N ILE A 2 -21.24 -25.12 -13.80
CA ILE A 2 -20.83 -23.81 -14.34
C ILE A 2 -21.12 -22.65 -13.38
N ALA A 3 -22.28 -22.65 -12.70
CA ALA A 3 -22.69 -21.59 -11.76
C ALA A 3 -21.76 -21.42 -10.54
N VAL A 4 -21.19 -22.52 -10.04
CA VAL A 4 -20.24 -22.47 -8.89
C VAL A 4 -18.93 -21.84 -9.31
N ARG A 5 -18.49 -22.09 -10.55
CA ARG A 5 -17.25 -21.53 -11.11
C ARG A 5 -17.39 -20.02 -11.32
N THR A 6 -18.53 -19.55 -11.83
CA THR A 6 -18.79 -18.11 -11.99
C THR A 6 -18.89 -17.38 -10.66
N LEU A 7 -19.55 -17.95 -9.66
CA LEU A 7 -19.60 -17.37 -8.30
C LEU A 7 -18.21 -17.25 -7.68
N PHE A 8 -17.36 -18.26 -7.86
CA PHE A 8 -15.99 -18.25 -7.35
C PHE A 8 -15.14 -17.15 -8.01
N ILE A 9 -15.27 -16.95 -9.32
CA ILE A 9 -14.55 -15.89 -10.05
C ILE A 9 -15.01 -14.51 -9.58
N LEU A 10 -16.33 -14.30 -9.39
CA LEU A 10 -16.88 -13.05 -8.86
C LEU A 10 -16.35 -12.72 -7.46
N ALA A 11 -16.26 -13.72 -6.58
CA ALA A 11 -15.70 -13.56 -5.24
C ALA A 11 -14.22 -13.14 -5.28
N LEU A 12 -13.41 -13.74 -6.16
CA LEU A 12 -12.00 -13.39 -6.32
C LEU A 12 -11.79 -11.96 -6.84
N VAL A 13 -12.61 -11.52 -7.80
CA VAL A 13 -12.57 -10.14 -8.31
C VAL A 13 -12.93 -9.14 -7.22
N PHE A 14 -13.95 -9.45 -6.40
CA PHE A 14 -14.30 -8.64 -5.24
C PHE A 14 -13.15 -8.53 -4.23
N VAL A 15 -12.53 -9.66 -3.87
CA VAL A 15 -11.38 -9.66 -2.95
C VAL A 15 -10.21 -8.85 -3.51
N MET A 16 -9.94 -8.93 -4.80
CA MET A 16 -8.89 -8.13 -5.45
C MET A 16 -9.21 -6.63 -5.42
N LEU A 17 -10.46 -6.24 -5.71
CA LEU A 17 -10.89 -4.83 -5.65
C LEU A 17 -10.74 -4.26 -4.25
N PHE A 18 -11.27 -4.95 -3.23
CA PHE A 18 -11.14 -4.54 -1.83
C PHE A 18 -9.68 -4.46 -1.37
N SER A 19 -8.85 -5.41 -1.78
CA SER A 19 -7.41 -5.41 -1.48
C SER A 19 -6.70 -4.24 -2.16
N THR A 20 -7.16 -3.84 -3.35
CA THR A 20 -6.58 -2.73 -4.10
C THR A 20 -6.96 -1.40 -3.46
N GLU A 21 -8.22 -1.19 -3.10
CA GLU A 21 -8.68 0.02 -2.40
C GLU A 21 -7.99 0.19 -1.04
N ALA A 22 -7.88 -0.89 -0.27
CA ALA A 22 -7.15 -0.90 1.00
C ALA A 22 -5.65 -0.62 0.81
N ALA A 23 -5.01 -1.24 -0.21
CA ALA A 23 -3.62 -0.98 -0.54
C ALA A 23 -3.41 0.47 -1.01
N THR A 24 -4.31 1.03 -1.82
CA THR A 24 -4.24 2.42 -2.26
C THR A 24 -4.40 3.38 -1.08
N GLY A 25 -5.33 3.12 -0.16
CA GLY A 25 -5.53 3.92 1.05
C GLY A 25 -4.33 3.86 2.00
N CYS A 26 -3.78 2.67 2.20
CA CYS A 26 -2.60 2.46 3.03
C CYS A 26 -1.35 3.11 2.43
N VAL A 27 -1.06 2.92 1.14
CA VAL A 27 0.03 3.61 0.43
C VAL A 27 -0.14 5.12 0.53
N HIS A 28 -1.34 5.66 0.32
CA HIS A 28 -1.59 7.09 0.42
C HIS A 28 -1.33 7.63 1.83
N LYS A 29 -1.77 6.91 2.87
CA LYS A 29 -1.56 7.29 4.27
C LYS A 29 -0.07 7.30 4.63
N VAL A 30 0.64 6.23 4.26
CA VAL A 30 2.09 6.11 4.47
C VAL A 30 2.84 7.20 3.70
N LEU A 31 2.52 7.40 2.43
CA LEU A 31 3.14 8.43 1.59
C LEU A 31 2.96 9.82 2.16
N LYS A 32 1.77 10.14 2.68
CA LYS A 32 1.49 11.43 3.32
C LYS A 32 2.32 11.61 4.59
N SER A 33 2.43 10.59 5.44
CA SER A 33 3.28 10.62 6.62
C SER A 33 4.77 10.75 6.25
N MET A 34 5.25 9.95 5.30
CA MET A 34 6.62 10.00 4.83
C MET A 34 6.96 11.34 4.19
N ARG A 35 6.04 12.01 3.49
CA ARG A 35 6.28 13.37 2.96
C ARG A 35 6.54 14.41 4.06
N VAL A 36 5.96 14.23 5.25
CA VAL A 36 6.20 15.10 6.39
C VAL A 36 7.52 14.74 7.09
N ILE A 37 7.85 13.45 7.14
CA ILE A 37 9.05 12.94 7.84
C ILE A 37 10.33 13.10 7.00
N CYS A 38 10.27 12.76 5.72
CA CYS A 38 11.31 12.97 4.72
C CYS A 38 11.20 14.40 4.20
N GLU A 39 11.84 15.37 4.86
CA GLU A 39 12.09 16.66 4.22
C GLU A 39 13.05 16.43 3.03
N ASN A 40 12.68 16.89 1.82
CA ASN A 40 13.49 16.84 0.58
C ASN A 40 13.78 15.48 -0.10
N VAL A 41 13.03 14.40 0.18
CA VAL A 41 13.16 13.14 -0.61
C VAL A 41 12.28 13.17 -1.86
N ASP A 42 12.84 12.68 -2.97
CA ASP A 42 12.17 12.59 -4.26
C ASP A 42 10.83 11.80 -4.16
N ASN A 43 9.73 12.40 -4.65
CA ASN A 43 8.38 11.82 -4.55
C ASN A 43 8.29 10.41 -5.15
N HIS A 44 9.10 10.13 -6.19
CA HIS A 44 9.09 8.82 -6.84
C HIS A 44 9.74 7.73 -5.97
N SER A 45 10.77 8.09 -5.20
CA SER A 45 11.41 7.21 -4.21
C SER A 45 10.48 6.94 -3.02
N LEU A 46 9.82 8.00 -2.54
CA LEU A 46 8.83 7.95 -1.47
C LEU A 46 7.66 7.02 -1.76
N LEU A 47 7.12 7.05 -2.99
CA LEU A 47 6.02 6.17 -3.40
C LEU A 47 6.41 4.69 -3.34
N LYS A 48 7.61 4.36 -3.80
CA LYS A 48 8.13 2.98 -3.77
C LYS A 48 8.32 2.50 -2.34
N LYS A 49 8.91 3.35 -1.47
CA LYS A 49 9.09 3.05 -0.05
C LYS A 49 7.74 2.89 0.66
N ALA A 50 6.78 3.78 0.40
CA ALA A 50 5.42 3.69 0.95
C ALA A 50 4.68 2.41 0.53
N HIS A 51 4.88 1.96 -0.71
CA HIS A 51 4.30 0.70 -1.19
C HIS A 51 4.88 -0.53 -0.48
N GLN A 52 6.19 -0.55 -0.29
CA GLN A 52 6.87 -1.61 0.47
C GLN A 52 6.43 -1.62 1.94
N CYS A 53 6.37 -0.44 2.56
CA CYS A 53 5.89 -0.23 3.93
C CYS A 53 4.44 -0.72 4.13
N CYS A 54 3.57 -0.42 3.17
CA CYS A 54 2.18 -0.83 3.20
C CYS A 54 2.03 -2.36 3.10
N LYS A 55 2.85 -3.00 2.27
CA LYS A 55 2.87 -4.46 2.12
C LYS A 55 3.40 -5.17 3.38
N SER A 56 4.36 -4.57 4.09
CA SER A 56 4.98 -5.16 5.29
C SER A 56 4.34 -4.72 6.60
N SER A 57 3.27 -3.91 6.59
CA SER A 57 2.68 -3.29 7.79
C SER A 57 3.70 -2.55 8.65
N CYS A 58 4.45 -1.63 8.04
CA CYS A 58 5.52 -0.90 8.73
C CYS A 58 5.01 0.07 9.81
N SER A 59 5.88 0.32 10.80
CA SER A 59 5.68 1.31 11.86
C SER A 59 6.08 2.72 11.43
N MET A 60 5.78 3.74 12.25
CA MET A 60 6.27 5.10 11.98
C MET A 60 7.81 5.20 12.10
N ASP A 61 8.42 4.42 12.99
CA ASP A 61 9.88 4.36 13.15
C ASP A 61 10.56 3.81 11.88
N ASP A 62 9.97 2.78 11.26
CA ASP A 62 10.45 2.23 9.98
C ASP A 62 10.36 3.28 8.86
N MET A 63 9.29 4.09 8.84
CA MET A 63 9.15 5.18 7.87
C MET A 63 10.24 6.24 8.05
N TRP A 64 10.58 6.55 9.31
CA TRP A 64 11.62 7.53 9.64
C TRP A 64 13.02 7.01 9.27
N ALA A 65 13.31 5.75 9.57
CA ALA A 65 14.55 5.08 9.17
C ALA A 65 14.70 5.05 7.64
N LEU A 66 13.63 4.74 6.91
CA LEU A 66 13.59 4.79 5.44
C LEU A 66 13.85 6.20 4.87
N CYS A 67 13.66 7.27 5.64
CA CYS A 67 13.93 8.64 5.22
C CYS A 67 15.37 9.10 5.47
N HIS A 68 16.04 8.52 6.48
CA HIS A 68 17.33 8.99 7.00
C HIS A 68 18.46 7.95 6.84
N GLU A 69 18.21 6.89 6.08
CA GLU A 69 19.24 5.96 5.55
C GLU A 69 19.95 6.57 4.34
#